data_AF-A0A968VPA9-F1
#
_entry.id   AF-A0A968VPA9-F1
#
_cell.length_a   1.000
_cell.length_b   1.000
_cell.length_c   1.000
_cell.angle_alpha   90.00
_cell.angle_beta   90.00
_cell.angle_gamma   90.00
#
_symmetry.space_group_name_H-M   'P 1'
#
loop_
_entity.id
_entity.type
_entity.pdbx_description
1 polymer ?
#
loop_
_entity_poly.entity_id
_entity_poly.type
_entity_poly.pdbx_seq_one_letter_code
_entity_poly.pdbx_strand_id
1 'polypeptide(L)'
;MQRSIFLGCLAALEATFFSTIALLLAGQLNVWPLCFGLVLFGRAADHVTTLSPPRADRPLLSAGAAIAGISAVSGFLGLAPAEAFAALVPGSATFGNAYLALLFGLLLYWRGTRLDALDGSAIFAYFTRSIGALVVLLLLSAVLPSAALGSDNQLLTHLLAFISFGLGALALAHARESGTTQRLTGRYAATLLGAITLIVLLSSVLGALVAGGGVLEVLRQAITLLLIPFALIGGALTWLLVTLIAEPLAALIRALFANVRPTPLPETPQQPQSWEIIEQPANEFIRNLAYGATWLMALIPLFALILAILLLRSRRAPSKAIDEERESLGLLVGLAADLRGLLGSLRNPLARQLSGLQHALTRLRADDPSTRVRRAYVRLLLDLERGAVARPPTRTPDEFAPTAAEATGHPQ
;
A
#
# COMPACT_ATOMS: atom_id res chain seq x y z
N MET A 1 -13.08 -12.03 1.44
CA MET A 1 -12.47 -10.74 1.83
C MET A 1 -11.04 -10.55 1.30
N GLN A 2 -10.11 -11.49 1.48
CA GLN A 2 -8.72 -11.33 0.96
C GLN A 2 -8.65 -11.16 -0.57
N ARG A 3 -9.42 -11.94 -1.33
CA ARG A 3 -9.45 -11.86 -2.81
C ARG A 3 -9.92 -10.49 -3.31
N SER A 4 -10.95 -9.90 -2.69
CA SER A 4 -11.46 -8.59 -3.10
C SER A 4 -10.49 -7.46 -2.77
N ILE A 5 -9.81 -7.53 -1.63
CA ILE A 5 -8.75 -6.55 -1.27
C ILE A 5 -7.59 -6.64 -2.26
N PHE A 6 -7.14 -7.86 -2.58
CA PHE A 6 -6.08 -8.09 -3.56
C PHE A 6 -6.44 -7.55 -4.95
N LEU A 7 -7.63 -7.86 -5.45
CA LEU A 7 -8.10 -7.33 -6.73
C LEU A 7 -8.26 -5.81 -6.71
N GLY A 8 -8.72 -5.24 -5.60
CA GLY A 8 -8.79 -3.79 -5.41
C GLY A 8 -7.41 -3.13 -5.47
N CYS A 9 -6.40 -3.68 -4.79
CA CYS A 9 -5.03 -3.20 -4.86
C CYS A 9 -4.44 -3.30 -6.27
N LEU A 10 -4.72 -4.39 -7.00
CA LEU A 10 -4.22 -4.58 -8.36
C LEU A 10 -4.90 -3.62 -9.34
N ALA A 11 -6.21 -3.42 -9.20
CA ALA A 11 -6.95 -2.42 -9.97
C ALA A 11 -6.43 -1.00 -9.69
N ALA A 12 -6.16 -0.66 -8.43
CA ALA A 12 -5.58 0.62 -8.04
C ALA A 12 -4.16 0.81 -8.62
N LEU A 13 -3.34 -0.25 -8.64
CA LEU A 13 -2.01 -0.22 -9.25
C LEU A 13 -2.08 0.10 -10.75
N GLU A 14 -2.90 -0.64 -11.51
CA GLU A 14 -3.10 -0.41 -12.95
C GLU A 14 -3.65 1.01 -13.19
N ALA A 15 -4.67 1.42 -12.44
CA ALA A 15 -5.25 2.75 -12.55
C ALA A 15 -4.24 3.87 -12.30
N THR A 16 -3.39 3.71 -11.28
CA THR A 16 -2.38 4.71 -10.92
C THR A 16 -1.28 4.79 -11.99
N PHE A 17 -0.87 3.67 -12.57
CA PHE A 17 0.11 3.67 -13.66
C PHE A 17 -0.41 4.46 -14.86
N PHE A 18 -1.62 4.16 -15.33
CA PHE A 18 -2.20 4.84 -16.49
C PHE A 18 -2.60 6.29 -16.20
N SER A 19 -3.08 6.60 -14.99
CA SER A 19 -3.35 7.98 -14.61
C SER A 19 -2.07 8.82 -14.52
N THR A 20 -0.94 8.23 -14.13
CA THR A 20 0.37 8.90 -14.17
C THR A 20 0.79 9.21 -15.61
N ILE A 21 0.62 8.26 -16.54
CA ILE A 21 0.88 8.48 -17.97
C ILE A 21 -0.01 9.60 -18.52
N ALA A 22 -1.31 9.57 -18.20
CA ALA A 22 -2.26 10.59 -18.63
C ALA A 22 -1.90 11.97 -18.07
N LEU A 23 -1.51 12.04 -16.80
CA LEU A 23 -1.06 13.28 -16.17
C LEU A 23 0.18 13.84 -16.87
N LEU A 24 1.17 13.00 -17.18
CA LEU A 24 2.41 13.40 -17.85
C LEU A 24 2.22 13.83 -19.30
N LEU A 25 1.33 13.18 -20.04
CA LEU A 25 1.15 13.44 -21.48
C LEU A 25 0.10 14.50 -21.78
N ALA A 26 -0.97 14.55 -20.99
CA ALA A 26 -2.14 15.39 -21.28
C ALA A 26 -2.41 16.45 -20.22
N GLY A 27 -1.65 16.48 -19.12
CA GLY A 27 -1.86 17.42 -18.01
C GLY A 27 -3.21 17.25 -17.30
N GLN A 28 -3.93 16.16 -17.56
CA GLN A 28 -5.29 15.96 -17.08
C GLN A 28 -5.30 15.65 -15.59
N LEU A 29 -5.96 16.50 -14.82
CA LEU A 29 -6.12 16.33 -13.38
C LEU A 29 -7.28 15.39 -13.10
N ASN A 30 -7.13 14.54 -12.09
CA ASN A 30 -8.21 13.71 -11.54
C ASN A 30 -8.77 12.61 -12.47
N VAL A 31 -7.93 12.02 -13.33
CA VAL A 31 -8.35 10.88 -14.18
C VAL A 31 -8.32 9.53 -13.44
N TRP A 32 -7.74 9.49 -12.25
CA TRP A 32 -7.59 8.26 -11.46
C TRP A 32 -8.91 7.51 -11.20
N PRO A 33 -10.02 8.16 -10.78
CA PRO A 33 -11.29 7.47 -10.54
C PRO A 33 -11.86 6.83 -11.81
N LEU A 34 -11.70 7.49 -12.96
CA LEU A 34 -12.11 6.96 -14.26
C LEU A 34 -11.28 5.73 -14.62
N CYS A 35 -9.95 5.81 -14.53
CA CYS A 35 -9.06 4.67 -14.79
C CYS A 35 -9.40 3.48 -13.89
N PHE A 36 -9.60 3.73 -12.60
CA PHE A 36 -9.98 2.70 -11.63
C PHE A 36 -11.34 2.08 -11.95
N GLY A 37 -12.33 2.91 -12.27
CA GLY A 37 -13.66 2.46 -12.69
C GLY A 37 -13.62 1.58 -13.94
N LEU A 38 -12.83 1.95 -14.95
CA LEU A 38 -12.69 1.18 -16.19
C LEU A 38 -12.06 -0.20 -15.96
N VAL A 39 -11.05 -0.27 -15.08
CA VAL A 39 -10.41 -1.54 -14.71
C VAL A 39 -11.37 -2.45 -13.95
N LEU A 40 -12.11 -1.89 -12.97
CA LEU A 40 -13.14 -2.65 -12.25
C LEU A 40 -14.28 -3.08 -13.17
N PHE A 41 -14.67 -2.24 -14.14
CA PHE A 41 -15.69 -2.57 -15.12
C PHE A 41 -15.26 -3.73 -16.03
N GLY A 42 -14.00 -3.74 -16.49
CA GLY A 42 -13.43 -4.90 -17.19
C GLY A 42 -13.48 -6.18 -16.35
N ARG A 43 -13.15 -6.08 -15.06
CA ARG A 43 -13.22 -7.21 -14.14
C ARG A 43 -14.64 -7.72 -13.93
N ALA A 44 -15.61 -6.80 -13.80
CA ALA A 44 -17.02 -7.11 -13.65
C ALA A 44 -17.56 -7.78 -14.92
N ALA A 45 -17.20 -7.29 -16.10
CA ALA A 45 -17.58 -7.89 -17.37
C ALA A 45 -17.07 -9.33 -17.51
N ASP A 46 -15.80 -9.57 -17.16
CA ASP A 46 -15.22 -10.92 -17.12
C ASP A 46 -15.99 -11.83 -16.15
N HIS A 47 -16.34 -11.32 -14.96
CA HIS A 47 -17.15 -12.08 -14.01
C HIS A 47 -18.54 -12.44 -14.58
N VAL A 48 -19.21 -11.49 -15.21
CA VAL A 48 -20.52 -11.73 -15.83
C VAL A 48 -20.42 -12.77 -16.95
N THR A 49 -19.36 -12.73 -17.76
CA THR A 49 -19.14 -13.76 -18.78
C THR A 49 -18.92 -15.14 -18.19
N THR A 50 -18.21 -15.27 -17.07
CA THR A 50 -18.04 -16.59 -16.41
C THR A 50 -19.36 -17.20 -15.90
N LEU A 51 -20.39 -16.37 -15.70
CA LEU A 51 -21.73 -16.80 -15.28
C LEU A 51 -22.68 -17.00 -16.48
N SER A 52 -22.30 -16.55 -17.66
CA SER A 52 -23.13 -16.52 -18.86
C SER A 52 -22.92 -17.79 -19.71
N PRO A 53 -23.89 -18.16 -20.56
CA PRO A 53 -23.70 -19.24 -21.51
C PRO A 53 -22.62 -18.87 -22.55
N PRO A 54 -21.81 -19.84 -23.03
CA PRO A 54 -20.62 -19.58 -23.86
C PRO A 54 -20.89 -18.89 -25.20
N ARG A 55 -22.15 -18.83 -25.63
CA ARG A 55 -22.58 -18.10 -26.84
C ARG A 55 -22.68 -16.58 -26.61
N ALA A 56 -22.84 -16.14 -25.37
CA ALA A 56 -23.03 -14.73 -24.99
C ALA A 56 -21.71 -14.01 -24.64
N ASP A 57 -20.60 -14.73 -24.47
CA ASP A 57 -19.35 -14.14 -23.96
C ASP A 57 -18.78 -13.07 -24.89
N ARG A 58 -18.67 -13.37 -26.19
CA ARG A 58 -18.12 -12.45 -27.19
C ARG A 58 -18.94 -11.16 -27.31
N PRO A 59 -20.27 -11.20 -27.51
CA PRO A 59 -21.04 -9.97 -27.62
C PRO A 59 -20.99 -9.16 -26.32
N LEU A 60 -21.03 -9.81 -25.15
CA LEU A 60 -21.00 -9.12 -23.85
C LEU A 60 -19.66 -8.41 -23.59
N LEU A 61 -18.53 -9.06 -23.90
CA LEU A 61 -17.21 -8.42 -23.81
C LEU A 61 -17.05 -7.29 -24.83
N SER A 62 -17.58 -7.46 -26.05
CA SER A 62 -17.50 -6.40 -27.07
C SER A 62 -18.35 -5.18 -26.70
N ALA A 63 -19.54 -5.39 -26.14
CA ALA A 63 -20.41 -4.33 -25.65
C ALA A 63 -19.77 -3.62 -24.45
N GLY A 64 -19.19 -4.36 -23.50
CA GLY A 64 -18.42 -3.80 -22.40
C GLY A 64 -17.23 -2.98 -22.88
N ALA A 65 -16.46 -3.49 -23.84
CA ALA A 65 -15.34 -2.75 -24.42
C ALA A 65 -15.78 -1.43 -25.10
N ALA A 66 -16.90 -1.45 -25.84
CA ALA A 66 -17.45 -0.24 -26.45
C ALA A 66 -17.87 0.80 -25.40
N ILE A 67 -18.61 0.39 -24.37
CA ILE A 67 -19.02 1.25 -23.26
C ILE A 67 -17.81 1.83 -22.54
N ALA A 68 -16.79 1.02 -22.26
CA ALA A 68 -15.56 1.44 -21.62
C ALA A 68 -14.78 2.46 -22.47
N GLY A 69 -14.67 2.21 -23.78
CA GLY A 69 -14.02 3.11 -24.72
C GLY A 69 -14.71 4.48 -24.77
N ILE A 70 -16.04 4.50 -24.92
CA ILE A 70 -16.82 5.76 -24.97
C ILE A 70 -16.72 6.51 -23.63
N SER A 71 -16.80 5.78 -22.50
CA SER A 71 -16.67 6.37 -21.16
C SER A 71 -15.29 6.98 -20.96
N ALA A 72 -14.24 6.35 -21.49
CA ALA A 72 -12.90 6.90 -21.46
C ALA A 72 -12.83 8.19 -22.29
N VAL A 73 -13.29 8.20 -23.54
CA VAL A 73 -13.30 9.42 -24.38
C VAL A 73 -14.05 10.55 -23.70
N SER A 74 -15.25 10.28 -23.19
CA SER A 74 -16.07 11.24 -22.44
C SER A 74 -15.33 11.78 -21.22
N GLY A 75 -14.76 10.91 -20.38
CA GLY A 75 -14.10 11.31 -19.14
C GLY A 75 -12.75 12.01 -19.34
N PHE A 76 -11.93 11.58 -20.31
CA PHE A 76 -10.63 12.20 -20.59
C PHE A 76 -10.76 13.57 -21.26
N LEU A 77 -11.81 13.79 -22.06
CA LEU A 77 -12.04 15.05 -22.77
C LEU A 77 -13.06 15.96 -22.07
N GLY A 78 -13.74 15.49 -21.02
CA GLY A 78 -14.82 16.23 -20.36
C GLY A 78 -16.06 16.44 -21.23
N LEU A 79 -16.29 15.54 -22.20
CA LEU A 79 -17.37 15.63 -23.17
C LEU A 79 -18.58 14.82 -22.74
N ALA A 80 -19.78 15.20 -23.19
CA ALA A 80 -20.96 14.34 -23.06
C ALA A 80 -20.78 13.05 -23.90
N PRO A 81 -21.43 11.92 -23.56
CA PRO A 81 -21.30 10.68 -24.32
C PRO A 81 -21.64 10.80 -25.81
N ALA A 82 -22.63 11.64 -26.15
CA ALA A 82 -22.98 11.91 -27.55
C ALA A 82 -21.88 12.68 -28.30
N GLU A 83 -21.24 13.64 -27.62
CA GLU A 83 -20.11 14.42 -28.17
C GLU A 83 -18.84 13.58 -28.29
N ALA A 84 -18.66 12.58 -27.42
CA ALA A 84 -17.56 11.63 -27.50
C ALA A 84 -17.59 10.84 -28.83
N PHE A 85 -18.77 10.49 -29.34
CA PHE A 85 -18.90 9.90 -30.67
C PHE A 85 -18.54 10.88 -31.78
N ALA A 86 -18.99 12.13 -31.68
CA ALA A 86 -18.64 13.18 -32.65
C ALA A 86 -17.13 13.46 -32.66
N ALA A 87 -16.46 13.40 -31.50
CA ALA A 87 -15.02 13.55 -31.37
C ALA A 87 -14.24 12.43 -32.08
N LEU A 88 -14.82 11.22 -32.18
CA LEU A 88 -14.23 10.09 -32.90
C LEU A 88 -14.44 10.14 -34.42
N VAL A 89 -15.16 11.14 -34.95
CA VAL A 89 -15.32 11.30 -36.40
C VAL A 89 -14.03 11.90 -36.99
N PRO A 90 -13.47 11.29 -38.06
CA PRO A 90 -12.30 11.85 -38.74
C PRO A 90 -12.52 13.29 -39.19
N GLY A 91 -11.57 14.18 -38.89
CA GLY A 91 -11.65 15.60 -39.20
C GLY A 91 -12.10 16.49 -38.03
N SER A 92 -12.51 15.90 -36.90
CA SER A 92 -12.72 16.68 -35.67
C SER A 92 -11.38 17.20 -35.11
N ALA A 93 -11.39 18.40 -34.49
CA ALA A 93 -10.20 18.99 -33.89
C ALA A 93 -9.62 18.15 -32.73
N THR A 94 -10.47 17.33 -32.10
CA THR A 94 -10.13 16.48 -30.96
C THR A 94 -9.92 15.02 -31.32
N PHE A 95 -9.98 14.65 -32.62
CA PHE A 95 -9.92 13.27 -33.09
C PHE A 95 -8.70 12.51 -32.55
N GLY A 96 -7.52 13.12 -32.58
CA GLY A 96 -6.30 12.50 -32.07
C GLY A 96 -6.38 12.14 -30.58
N ASN A 97 -6.87 13.07 -29.75
CA ASN A 97 -7.01 12.85 -28.31
C ASN A 97 -8.15 11.88 -27.99
N ALA A 98 -9.26 11.96 -28.72
CA ALA A 98 -10.39 11.03 -28.60
C ALA A 98 -9.96 9.61 -28.95
N TYR A 99 -9.19 9.43 -30.03
CA TYR A 99 -8.65 8.15 -30.43
C TYR A 99 -7.69 7.57 -29.39
N LEU A 100 -6.77 8.38 -28.84
CA LEU A 100 -5.90 7.96 -27.75
C LEU A 100 -6.70 7.58 -26.50
N ALA A 101 -7.66 8.40 -26.07
CA ALA A 101 -8.51 8.11 -24.92
C ALA A 101 -9.31 6.80 -25.11
N LEU A 102 -9.81 6.53 -26.31
CA LEU A 102 -10.46 5.28 -26.66
C LEU A 102 -9.51 4.08 -26.53
N LEU A 103 -8.28 4.18 -27.06
CA LEU A 103 -7.27 3.13 -26.92
C LEU A 103 -6.88 2.89 -25.46
N PHE A 104 -6.72 3.95 -24.67
CA PHE A 104 -6.47 3.86 -23.22
C PHE A 104 -7.62 3.16 -22.50
N GLY A 105 -8.86 3.53 -22.81
CA GLY A 105 -10.05 2.91 -22.23
C GLY A 105 -10.17 1.42 -22.54
N LEU A 106 -9.95 1.05 -23.79
CA LEU A 106 -9.94 -0.35 -24.23
C LEU A 106 -8.81 -1.15 -23.58
N LEU A 107 -7.62 -0.56 -23.46
CA LEU A 107 -6.48 -1.19 -22.80
C LEU A 107 -6.75 -1.43 -21.32
N LEU A 108 -7.28 -0.43 -20.60
CA LEU A 108 -7.66 -0.54 -19.19
C LEU A 108 -8.76 -1.59 -18.97
N TYR A 109 -9.77 -1.60 -19.85
CA TYR A 109 -10.83 -2.60 -19.83
C TYR A 109 -10.27 -4.02 -20.00
N TRP A 110 -9.40 -4.22 -21.01
CA TRP A 110 -8.73 -5.50 -21.25
C TRP A 110 -7.80 -5.93 -20.11
N ARG A 111 -7.11 -4.97 -19.47
CA ARG A 111 -6.34 -5.26 -18.25
C ARG A 111 -7.26 -5.71 -17.11
N GLY A 112 -8.41 -5.06 -16.96
CA GLY A 112 -9.47 -5.41 -16.03
C GLY A 112 -9.96 -6.85 -16.17
N THR A 113 -10.20 -7.31 -17.40
CA THR A 113 -10.64 -8.70 -17.65
C THR A 113 -9.57 -9.72 -17.29
N ARG A 114 -8.29 -9.34 -17.26
CA ARG A 114 -7.17 -10.24 -16.97
C ARG A 114 -6.67 -10.23 -15.52
N LEU A 115 -7.23 -9.40 -14.63
CA LEU A 115 -6.72 -9.26 -13.25
C LEU A 115 -6.70 -10.60 -12.49
N ASP A 116 -7.70 -11.45 -12.73
CA ASP A 116 -7.83 -12.74 -12.06
C ASP A 116 -6.81 -13.78 -12.51
N ALA A 117 -6.27 -13.64 -13.72
CA ALA A 117 -5.28 -14.54 -14.30
C ALA A 117 -3.84 -14.21 -13.88
N LEU A 118 -3.63 -13.12 -13.13
CA LEU A 118 -2.30 -12.68 -12.74
C LEU A 118 -1.75 -13.49 -11.55
N ASP A 119 -0.67 -14.22 -11.82
CA ASP A 119 0.14 -14.89 -10.82
C ASP A 119 1.08 -13.91 -10.09
N GLY A 120 1.56 -14.28 -8.89
CA GLY A 120 2.49 -13.43 -8.13
C GLY A 120 3.76 -13.06 -8.90
N SER A 121 4.28 -13.99 -9.69
CA SER A 121 5.41 -13.73 -10.60
C SER A 121 5.08 -12.76 -11.74
N ALA A 122 3.86 -12.81 -12.28
CA ALA A 122 3.41 -11.90 -13.32
C ALA A 122 3.22 -10.47 -12.75
N ILE A 123 2.75 -10.36 -11.51
CA ILE A 123 2.61 -9.09 -10.79
C ILE A 123 3.98 -8.47 -10.53
N PHE A 124 4.96 -9.26 -10.09
CA PHE A 124 6.33 -8.79 -9.90
C PHE A 124 6.94 -8.27 -11.21
N ALA A 125 6.86 -9.07 -12.28
CA ALA A 125 7.37 -8.68 -13.60
C ALA A 125 6.67 -7.43 -14.14
N TYR A 126 5.34 -7.35 -13.98
CA TYR A 126 4.56 -6.17 -14.33
C TYR A 126 5.03 -4.95 -13.53
N PHE A 127 5.10 -5.04 -12.21
CA PHE A 127 5.54 -3.94 -11.35
C PHE A 127 6.95 -3.45 -11.72
N THR A 128 7.91 -4.36 -11.94
CA THR A 128 9.28 -3.98 -12.34
C THR A 128 9.31 -3.31 -13.72
N ARG A 129 8.56 -3.84 -14.71
CA ARG A 129 8.46 -3.23 -16.05
C ARG A 129 7.79 -1.86 -15.98
N SER A 130 6.74 -1.73 -15.18
CA SER A 130 6.02 -0.47 -14.98
C SER A 130 6.89 0.58 -14.26
N ILE A 131 7.69 0.20 -13.26
CA ILE A 131 8.71 1.10 -12.67
C ILE A 131 9.68 1.57 -13.76
N GLY A 132 10.22 0.66 -14.57
CA GLY A 132 11.13 1.02 -15.65
C GLY A 132 10.50 2.00 -16.66
N ALA A 133 9.27 1.72 -17.09
CA ALA A 133 8.51 2.60 -17.97
C ALA A 133 8.26 3.97 -17.33
N LEU A 134 7.95 4.01 -16.04
CA LEU A 134 7.71 5.23 -15.30
C LEU A 134 8.99 6.06 -15.17
N VAL A 135 10.14 5.45 -14.88
CA VAL A 135 11.44 6.15 -14.86
C VAL A 135 11.76 6.74 -16.24
N VAL A 136 11.55 5.99 -17.32
CA VAL A 136 11.74 6.51 -18.69
C VAL A 136 10.80 7.69 -18.96
N LEU A 137 9.53 7.59 -18.56
CA LEU A 137 8.55 8.69 -18.70
C LEU A 137 8.96 9.93 -17.91
N LEU A 138 9.48 9.78 -16.70
CA LEU A 138 9.99 10.90 -15.88
C LEU A 138 11.23 11.56 -16.51
N LEU A 139 12.14 10.75 -17.06
CA LEU A 139 13.30 11.28 -17.79
C LEU A 139 12.86 12.01 -19.06
N LEU A 140 11.88 11.46 -19.79
CA LEU A 140 11.32 12.08 -20.98
C LEU A 140 10.62 13.40 -20.62
N SER A 141 9.89 13.43 -19.51
CA SER A 141 9.18 14.63 -19.06
C SER A 141 10.12 15.75 -18.60
N ALA A 142 11.33 15.41 -18.15
CA ALA A 142 12.37 16.40 -17.85
C ALA A 142 12.95 17.07 -19.12
N VAL A 143 12.85 16.42 -20.28
CA VAL A 143 13.35 16.93 -21.58
C VAL A 143 12.26 17.66 -22.36
N LEU A 144 10.99 17.29 -22.15
CA LEU A 144 9.86 17.92 -22.80
C LEU A 144 9.54 19.30 -22.17
N PRO A 145 9.19 20.33 -22.96
CA PRO A 145 8.86 21.65 -22.44
C PRO A 145 7.74 21.60 -21.38
N SER A 146 7.92 22.36 -20.30
CA SER A 146 7.17 22.36 -19.03
C SER A 146 5.64 22.54 -19.08
N ALA A 147 5.04 22.71 -20.25
CA ALA A 147 3.61 22.99 -20.40
C ALA A 147 2.69 21.81 -20.04
N ALA A 148 3.23 20.59 -19.92
CA ALA A 148 2.45 19.38 -19.64
C ALA A 148 2.74 18.75 -18.25
N LEU A 149 3.70 19.30 -17.50
CA LEU A 149 3.99 18.81 -16.16
C LEU A 149 2.90 19.32 -15.21
N GLY A 150 1.95 18.44 -14.88
CA GLY A 150 1.03 18.68 -13.76
C GLY A 150 1.82 19.06 -12.52
N SER A 151 1.19 19.79 -11.58
CA SER A 151 1.89 20.31 -10.39
C SER A 151 2.78 19.24 -9.74
N ASP A 152 4.03 19.56 -9.42
CA ASP A 152 5.04 18.61 -8.91
C ASP A 152 4.49 17.72 -7.76
N ASN A 153 3.63 18.30 -6.93
CA ASN A 153 2.94 17.61 -5.83
C ASN A 153 2.00 16.48 -6.28
N GLN A 154 1.28 16.66 -7.39
CA GLN A 154 0.36 15.63 -7.90
C GLN A 154 1.11 14.46 -8.53
N LEU A 155 2.19 14.75 -9.26
CA LEU A 155 3.06 13.72 -9.81
C LEU A 155 3.67 12.88 -8.68
N LEU A 156 4.19 13.54 -7.64
CA LEU A 156 4.72 12.86 -6.45
C LEU A 156 3.65 12.00 -5.75
N THR A 157 2.42 12.50 -5.64
CA THR A 157 1.30 11.74 -5.07
C THR A 157 0.99 10.48 -5.88
N HIS A 158 0.99 10.58 -7.20
CA HIS A 158 0.78 9.44 -8.10
C HIS A 158 1.91 8.42 -8.01
N LEU A 159 3.16 8.88 -7.93
CA LEU A 159 4.33 8.02 -7.71
C LEU A 159 4.22 7.24 -6.40
N LEU A 160 3.93 7.93 -5.30
CA LEU A 160 3.77 7.31 -3.99
C LEU A 160 2.62 6.31 -3.99
N ALA A 161 1.48 6.66 -4.59
CA ALA A 161 0.35 5.76 -4.73
C ALA A 161 0.72 4.51 -5.55
N PHE A 162 1.42 4.67 -6.68
CA PHE A 162 1.85 3.57 -7.54
C PHE A 162 2.79 2.62 -6.80
N ILE A 163 3.79 3.14 -6.10
CA ILE A 163 4.73 2.35 -5.29
C ILE A 163 3.98 1.62 -4.18
N SER A 164 3.10 2.32 -3.46
CA SER A 164 2.33 1.77 -2.34
C SER A 164 1.40 0.64 -2.77
N PHE A 165 0.62 0.84 -3.84
CA PHE A 165 -0.26 -0.19 -4.38
C PHE A 165 0.51 -1.36 -4.98
N GLY A 166 1.67 -1.09 -5.60
CA GLY A 166 2.50 -2.14 -6.20
C GLY A 166 3.11 -3.07 -5.14
N LEU A 167 3.65 -2.49 -4.08
CA LEU A 167 4.18 -3.25 -2.94
C LEU A 167 3.07 -3.94 -2.16
N GLY A 168 1.92 -3.29 -1.97
CA GLY A 168 0.75 -3.90 -1.38
C GLY A 168 0.25 -5.12 -2.19
N ALA A 169 0.15 -4.98 -3.51
CA ALA A 169 -0.22 -6.08 -4.40
C ALA A 169 0.80 -7.22 -4.36
N LEU A 170 2.09 -6.92 -4.37
CA LEU A 170 3.17 -7.91 -4.25
C LEU A 170 3.12 -8.68 -2.94
N ALA A 171 2.94 -7.97 -1.83
CA ALA A 171 2.91 -8.59 -0.52
C ALA A 171 1.64 -9.42 -0.30
N LEU A 172 0.49 -8.98 -0.82
CA LEU A 172 -0.73 -9.79 -0.86
C LEU A 172 -0.60 -11.01 -1.78
N ALA A 173 0.08 -10.87 -2.94
CA ALA A 173 0.37 -12.00 -3.82
C ALA A 173 1.23 -13.04 -3.12
N HIS A 174 2.28 -12.61 -2.41
CA HIS A 174 3.15 -13.48 -1.64
C HIS A 174 2.41 -14.20 -0.52
N ALA A 175 1.56 -13.46 0.24
CA ALA A 175 0.73 -14.04 1.28
C ALA A 175 -0.29 -15.06 0.76
N ARG A 176 -0.74 -14.91 -0.50
CA ARG A 176 -1.62 -15.88 -1.16
C ARG A 176 -0.87 -17.13 -1.62
N GLU A 177 0.34 -16.98 -2.17
CA GLU A 177 1.16 -18.10 -2.64
C GLU A 177 1.74 -18.94 -1.50
N SER A 178 2.04 -18.34 -0.34
CA SER A 178 2.61 -19.07 0.81
C SER A 178 1.66 -20.14 1.37
N GLY A 179 0.37 -20.13 1.02
CA GLY A 179 -0.60 -21.20 1.29
C GLY A 179 -0.80 -21.52 2.77
N THR A 180 -0.16 -20.78 3.66
CA THR A 180 -0.43 -20.81 5.10
C THR A 180 -1.80 -20.21 5.30
N THR A 181 -2.82 -21.07 5.36
CA THR A 181 -4.18 -20.81 5.83
C THR A 181 -4.23 -20.33 7.30
N GLN A 182 -3.10 -19.89 7.86
CA GLN A 182 -3.11 -19.01 9.01
C GLN A 182 -3.81 -17.73 8.59
N ARG A 183 -5.08 -17.62 9.01
CA ARG A 183 -5.85 -16.38 9.11
C ARG A 183 -4.86 -15.24 9.32
N LEU A 184 -4.87 -14.23 8.45
CA LEU A 184 -4.10 -12.99 8.59
C LEU A 184 -4.17 -12.55 10.05
N THR A 185 -3.20 -12.99 10.84
CA THR A 185 -3.19 -12.68 12.26
C THR A 185 -2.84 -11.20 12.30
N GLY A 186 -3.47 -10.44 13.20
CA GLY A 186 -3.26 -8.99 13.27
C GLY A 186 -1.79 -8.57 13.27
N ARG A 187 -0.89 -9.48 13.71
CA ARG A 187 0.56 -9.35 13.60
C ARG A 187 1.08 -9.25 12.16
N TYR A 188 0.69 -10.15 11.25
CA TYR A 188 1.12 -10.08 9.84
C TYR A 188 0.50 -8.89 9.11
N ALA A 189 -0.75 -8.57 9.42
CA ALA A 189 -1.38 -7.35 8.90
C ALA A 189 -0.64 -6.10 9.41
N ALA A 190 -0.23 -6.06 10.68
CA ALA A 190 0.54 -4.96 11.24
C ALA A 190 1.97 -4.87 10.68
N THR A 191 2.64 -5.99 10.40
CA THR A 191 3.96 -5.96 9.74
C THR A 191 3.85 -5.56 8.28
N LEU A 192 2.80 -5.98 7.58
CA LEU A 192 2.50 -5.56 6.21
C LEU A 192 2.22 -4.06 6.17
N LEU A 193 1.34 -3.59 7.06
CA LEU A 193 1.03 -2.18 7.21
C LEU A 193 2.30 -1.40 7.55
N GLY A 194 3.08 -1.84 8.54
CA GLY A 194 4.34 -1.23 8.93
C GLY A 194 5.36 -1.18 7.79
N ALA A 195 5.46 -2.22 6.97
CA ALA A 195 6.32 -2.22 5.79
C ALA A 195 5.84 -1.22 4.73
N ILE A 196 4.52 -1.14 4.48
CA ILE A 196 3.94 -0.15 3.57
C ILE A 196 4.20 1.26 4.10
N THR A 197 3.92 1.53 5.38
CA THR A 197 4.16 2.83 6.01
C THR A 197 5.63 3.21 5.96
N LEU A 198 6.54 2.27 6.21
CA LEU A 198 7.98 2.48 6.13
C LEU A 198 8.40 2.84 4.71
N ILE A 199 7.86 2.16 3.70
CA ILE A 199 8.22 2.43 2.30
C ILE A 199 7.61 3.74 1.83
N VAL A 200 6.39 4.10 2.26
CA VAL A 200 5.82 5.42 2.04
C VAL A 200 6.72 6.49 2.65
N LEU A 201 7.06 6.37 3.94
CA LEU A 201 7.98 7.28 4.64
C LEU A 201 9.31 7.42 3.91
N LEU A 202 9.92 6.30 3.53
CA LEU A 202 11.20 6.28 2.84
C LEU A 202 11.10 6.97 1.47
N SER A 203 10.01 6.70 0.74
CA SER A 203 9.75 7.33 -0.57
C SER A 203 9.47 8.83 -0.45
N SER A 204 8.77 9.26 0.61
CA SER A 204 8.55 10.69 0.90
C SER A 204 9.86 11.40 1.23
N VAL A 205 10.74 10.77 2.02
CA VAL A 205 12.07 11.31 2.37
C VAL A 205 12.96 11.41 1.13
N LEU A 206 12.99 10.36 0.29
CA LEU A 206 13.73 10.37 -0.98
C LEU A 206 13.18 11.42 -1.95
N GLY A 207 11.86 11.56 -2.07
CA GLY A 207 11.24 12.59 -2.90
C GLY A 207 11.60 14.00 -2.43
N ALA A 208 11.59 14.25 -1.13
CA ALA A 208 11.98 15.53 -0.55
C ALA A 208 13.47 15.85 -0.74
N LEU A 209 14.35 14.84 -0.67
CA LEU A 209 15.79 14.99 -0.94
C LEU A 209 16.07 15.38 -2.39
N VAL A 210 15.31 14.83 -3.35
CA VAL A 210 15.49 15.10 -4.78
C VAL A 210 14.87 16.45 -5.19
N ALA A 211 13.75 16.85 -4.59
CA ALA A 211 13.03 18.07 -4.96
C ALA A 211 13.68 19.37 -4.44
N GLY A 212 14.75 19.31 -3.64
CA GLY A 212 15.50 20.48 -3.13
C GLY A 212 14.71 21.42 -2.19
N GLY A 213 13.40 21.21 -2.02
CA GLY A 213 12.51 21.98 -1.18
C GLY A 213 12.19 21.27 0.13
N GLY A 214 12.70 21.83 1.24
CA GLY A 214 12.11 21.69 2.57
C GLY A 214 11.90 20.27 3.07
N VAL A 215 12.97 19.47 3.18
CA VAL A 215 12.98 18.16 3.89
C VAL A 215 12.29 18.26 5.26
N LEU A 216 12.42 19.42 5.93
CA LEU A 216 11.78 19.71 7.21
C LEU A 216 10.25 19.76 7.15
N GLU A 217 9.65 20.32 6.09
CA GLU A 217 8.20 20.47 5.97
C GLU A 217 7.53 19.14 5.62
N VAL A 218 8.19 18.34 4.77
CA VAL A 218 7.74 16.98 4.42
C VAL A 218 7.90 16.03 5.62
N LEU A 219 9.02 16.12 6.34
CA LEU A 219 9.23 15.36 7.58
C LEU A 219 8.20 15.76 8.64
N ARG A 220 7.90 17.06 8.77
CA ARG A 220 6.85 17.58 9.64
C ARG A 220 5.49 17.03 9.26
N GLN A 221 5.10 17.07 7.98
CA GLN A 221 3.82 16.50 7.51
C GLN A 221 3.76 14.99 7.71
N ALA A 222 4.84 14.24 7.45
CA ALA A 222 4.88 12.80 7.67
C ALA A 222 4.77 12.44 9.16
N ILE A 223 5.47 13.16 10.03
CA ILE A 223 5.38 13.03 11.49
C ILE A 223 3.98 13.41 11.96
N THR A 224 3.39 14.48 11.45
CA THR A 224 2.01 14.88 11.76
C THR A 224 1.03 13.79 11.35
N LEU A 225 1.12 13.25 10.13
CA LEU A 225 0.24 12.20 9.65
C LEU A 225 0.37 10.90 10.47
N LEU A 226 1.60 10.56 10.85
CA LEU A 226 1.89 9.42 11.74
C LEU A 226 1.35 9.64 13.15
N LEU A 227 1.39 10.88 13.65
CA LEU A 227 0.91 11.26 14.99
C LEU A 227 -0.61 11.39 15.07
N ILE A 228 -1.35 11.66 13.98
CA ILE A 228 -2.82 11.78 13.99
C ILE A 228 -3.52 10.61 14.72
N PRO A 229 -3.25 9.32 14.42
CA PRO A 229 -3.90 8.22 15.15
C PRO A 229 -3.52 8.21 16.64
N PHE A 230 -2.28 8.57 17.01
CA PHE A 230 -1.85 8.65 18.40
C PHE A 230 -2.45 9.86 19.13
N ALA A 231 -2.62 10.99 18.45
CA ALA A 231 -3.26 12.19 18.95
C ALA A 231 -4.76 11.97 19.15
N LEU A 232 -5.42 11.19 18.28
CA LEU A 232 -6.81 10.77 18.47
C LEU A 232 -6.96 9.87 19.70
N ILE A 233 -6.07 8.88 19.87
CA ILE A 233 -6.09 7.98 21.03
C ILE A 233 -5.75 8.74 22.32
N GLY A 234 -4.70 9.56 22.29
CA GLY A 234 -4.28 10.39 23.42
C GLY A 234 -5.32 11.45 23.77
N GLY A 235 -5.95 12.08 22.78
CA GLY A 235 -7.05 13.03 22.97
C GLY A 235 -8.28 12.37 23.57
N ALA A 236 -8.65 11.18 23.10
CA ALA A 236 -9.74 10.39 23.69
C ALA A 236 -9.44 9.98 25.14
N LEU A 237 -8.19 9.57 25.45
CA LEU A 237 -7.77 9.21 26.80
C LEU A 237 -7.74 10.43 27.73
N THR A 238 -7.27 11.57 27.22
CA THR A 238 -7.22 12.84 27.98
C THR A 238 -8.62 13.35 28.26
N TRP A 239 -9.51 13.32 27.26
CA TRP A 239 -10.92 13.61 27.43
C TRP A 239 -11.54 12.69 28.50
N LEU A 240 -11.29 11.38 28.41
CA LEU A 240 -11.76 10.41 29.40
C LEU A 240 -11.26 10.75 30.81
N LEU A 241 -9.97 11.08 30.98
CA LEU A 241 -9.37 11.45 32.27
C LEU A 241 -9.94 12.76 32.82
N VAL A 242 -10.14 13.77 31.97
CA VAL A 242 -10.73 15.05 32.38
C VAL A 242 -12.17 14.84 32.83
N THR A 243 -12.97 14.10 32.06
CA THR A 243 -14.38 13.86 32.38
C THR A 243 -14.55 12.93 33.61
N LEU A 244 -13.72 11.89 33.77
CA LEU A 244 -13.83 10.96 34.91
C LEU A 244 -13.18 11.47 36.20
N ILE A 245 -12.13 12.30 36.12
CA ILE A 245 -11.34 12.70 37.31
C ILE A 245 -11.42 14.20 37.54
N ALA A 246 -11.16 15.02 36.52
CA ALA A 246 -11.05 16.46 36.71
C ALA A 246 -12.40 17.13 36.97
N GLU A 247 -13.47 16.72 36.29
CA GLU A 247 -14.82 17.23 36.54
C GLU A 247 -15.35 16.93 37.95
N PRO A 248 -15.30 15.69 38.47
CA PRO A 248 -15.75 15.42 39.84
C PRO A 248 -14.84 16.07 40.88
N LEU A 249 -13.52 16.18 40.62
CA LEU A 249 -12.62 16.91 41.50
C LEU A 249 -12.91 18.41 41.51
N ALA A 250 -13.18 19.02 40.35
CA ALA A 250 -13.58 20.42 40.25
C ALA A 250 -14.94 20.67 40.91
N ALA A 251 -15.89 19.75 40.79
CA ALA A 251 -17.17 19.80 41.50
C ALA A 251 -16.97 19.70 43.01
N LEU A 252 -16.09 18.81 43.47
CA LEU A 252 -15.72 18.66 44.89
C LEU A 252 -15.05 19.94 45.43
N ILE A 253 -14.11 20.52 44.69
CA ILE A 253 -13.44 21.78 45.05
C ILE A 253 -14.46 22.92 45.10
N ARG A 254 -15.33 23.07 44.10
CA ARG A 254 -16.40 24.07 44.13
C ARG A 254 -17.34 23.86 45.31
N ALA A 255 -17.68 22.62 45.64
CA ALA A 255 -18.51 22.31 46.81
C ALA A 255 -17.80 22.66 48.14
N LEU A 256 -16.49 22.42 48.24
CA LEU A 256 -15.67 22.80 49.39
C LEU A 256 -15.58 24.32 49.56
N PHE A 257 -15.44 25.06 48.46
CA PHE A 257 -15.33 26.53 48.48
C PHE A 257 -16.67 27.27 48.42
N ALA A 258 -17.78 26.62 48.06
CA ALA A 258 -19.11 27.23 48.05
C ALA A 258 -19.58 27.68 49.45
N ASN A 259 -19.04 27.08 50.51
CA ASN A 259 -19.32 27.46 51.89
C ASN A 259 -18.46 28.63 52.40
N VAL A 260 -17.43 29.03 51.65
CA VAL A 260 -16.61 30.21 51.94
C VAL A 260 -17.31 31.39 51.30
N ARG A 261 -18.21 32.05 52.03
CA ARG A 261 -18.86 33.29 51.60
C ARG A 261 -17.77 34.30 51.22
N PRO A 262 -17.72 34.81 49.97
CA PRO A 262 -16.83 35.91 49.67
C PRO A 262 -17.27 37.10 50.52
N THR A 263 -16.39 37.55 51.41
CA THR A 263 -16.53 38.82 52.10
C THR A 263 -16.70 39.89 51.02
N PRO A 264 -17.77 40.72 51.02
CA PRO A 264 -17.90 41.78 50.04
C PRO A 264 -16.71 42.73 50.21
N LEU A 265 -15.85 42.79 49.19
CA LEU A 265 -14.77 43.77 49.14
C LEU A 265 -15.41 45.17 49.04
N PRO A 266 -14.83 46.19 49.71
CA PRO A 266 -15.31 47.56 49.58
C PRO A 266 -15.21 47.99 48.10
N GLU A 267 -16.24 48.67 47.61
CA GLU A 267 -16.24 49.30 46.28
C GLU A 267 -14.97 50.16 46.14
N THR A 268 -14.03 49.67 45.33
CA THR A 268 -12.83 50.41 44.99
C THR A 268 -13.19 51.28 43.78
N PRO A 269 -12.91 52.60 43.81
CA PRO A 269 -13.31 53.50 42.74
C PRO A 269 -12.66 53.09 41.42
N GLN A 270 -13.42 53.23 40.34
CA GLN A 270 -13.04 52.94 38.96
C GLN A 270 -11.63 53.48 38.65
N GLN A 271 -10.64 52.59 38.63
CA GLN A 271 -9.38 52.81 37.94
C GLN A 271 -9.45 52.15 36.55
N PRO A 272 -8.92 52.81 35.51
CA PRO A 272 -9.02 52.34 34.14
C PRO A 272 -8.28 51.01 33.98
N GLN A 273 -8.89 50.13 33.20
CA GLN A 273 -8.48 48.78 32.87
C GLN A 273 -7.00 48.70 32.46
N SER A 274 -6.14 48.22 33.37
CA SER A 274 -4.74 47.89 33.07
C SER A 274 -4.31 46.52 33.57
N TRP A 275 -5.27 45.65 33.95
CA TRP A 275 -4.97 44.29 34.42
C TRP A 275 -4.74 43.27 33.29
N GLU A 276 -5.00 43.62 32.03
CA GLU A 276 -4.73 42.75 30.87
C GLU A 276 -3.24 42.53 30.57
N ILE A 277 -2.32 43.28 31.19
CA ILE A 277 -0.88 43.26 30.83
C ILE A 277 -0.05 42.34 31.75
N ILE A 278 -0.54 41.97 32.93
CA ILE A 278 0.23 41.15 33.90
C ILE A 278 -0.20 39.66 33.90
N GLU A 279 -1.40 39.34 33.42
CA GLU A 279 -1.83 37.93 33.28
C GLU A 279 -1.31 37.24 32.00
N GLN A 280 -0.79 38.00 31.02
CA GLN A 280 -0.26 37.45 29.77
C GLN A 280 0.98 36.54 29.94
N PRO A 281 2.03 36.88 30.71
CA PRO A 281 3.18 35.98 30.86
C PRO A 281 2.86 34.72 31.66
N ALA A 282 1.93 34.80 32.62
CA ALA A 282 1.48 33.63 33.37
C ALA A 282 0.63 32.69 32.49
N ASN A 283 -0.28 33.24 31.68
CA ASN A 283 -1.07 32.46 30.73
C ASN A 283 -0.23 31.88 29.59
N GLU A 284 0.78 32.60 29.09
CA GLU A 284 1.71 32.05 28.11
C GLU A 284 2.61 30.96 28.70
N PHE A 285 3.10 31.13 29.93
CA PHE A 285 3.86 30.10 30.62
C PHE A 285 3.01 28.87 30.90
N ILE A 286 1.78 29.03 31.40
CA ILE A 286 0.84 27.92 31.65
C ILE A 286 0.43 27.23 30.34
N ARG A 287 0.22 28.00 29.26
CA ARG A 287 -0.09 27.47 27.93
C ARG A 287 1.10 26.74 27.31
N ASN A 288 2.32 27.26 27.46
CA ASN A 288 3.55 26.59 27.02
C ASN A 288 3.87 25.35 27.87
N LEU A 289 3.56 25.39 29.17
CA LEU A 289 3.64 24.24 30.07
C LEU A 289 2.59 23.19 29.69
N ALA A 290 1.37 23.59 29.30
CA ALA A 290 0.32 22.70 28.81
C ALA A 290 0.69 22.07 27.46
N TYR A 291 1.24 22.85 26.51
CA TYR A 291 1.76 22.30 25.26
C TYR A 291 2.95 21.37 25.50
N GLY A 292 3.88 21.74 26.39
CA GLY A 292 5.01 20.90 26.80
C GLY A 292 4.57 19.62 27.51
N ALA A 293 3.56 19.70 28.37
CA ALA A 293 2.95 18.56 29.04
C ALA A 293 2.18 17.65 28.06
N THR A 294 1.60 18.21 27.00
CA THR A 294 0.98 17.43 25.92
C THR A 294 2.03 16.61 25.16
N TRP A 295 3.20 17.19 24.90
CA TRP A 295 4.35 16.48 24.33
C TRP A 295 4.91 15.41 25.27
N LEU A 296 5.00 15.72 26.57
CA LEU A 296 5.45 14.77 27.59
C LEU A 296 4.47 13.59 27.74
N MET A 297 3.16 13.87 27.76
CA MET A 297 2.09 12.87 27.80
C MET A 297 2.03 12.01 26.53
N ALA A 298 2.36 12.58 25.36
CA ALA A 298 2.48 11.82 24.10
C ALA A 298 3.76 10.94 24.06
N LEU A 299 4.80 11.32 24.80
CA LEU A 299 6.04 10.55 24.94
C LEU A 299 5.89 9.33 25.86
N ILE A 300 5.02 9.40 26.88
CA ILE A 300 4.77 8.29 27.83
C ILE A 300 4.35 6.98 27.14
N PRO A 301 3.34 6.94 26.24
CA PRO A 301 2.95 5.70 25.56
C PRO A 301 4.04 5.20 24.60
N LEU A 302 4.81 6.10 23.99
CA LEU A 302 5.95 5.75 23.14
C LEU A 302 7.06 5.07 23.95
N PHE A 303 7.39 5.61 25.13
CA PHE A 303 8.38 5.05 26.03
C PHE A 303 7.92 3.71 26.62
N ALA A 304 6.64 3.60 26.99
CA ALA A 304 6.04 2.35 27.46
C ALA A 304 6.07 1.25 26.37
N LEU A 305 5.83 1.62 25.10
CA LEU A 305 5.92 0.70 23.96
C LEU A 305 7.36 0.21 23.74
N ILE A 306 8.35 1.11 23.76
CA ILE A 306 9.77 0.76 23.61
C ILE A 306 10.21 -0.17 24.75
N LEU A 307 9.83 0.14 25.99
CA LEU A 307 10.15 -0.68 27.15
C LEU A 307 9.48 -2.06 27.04
N ALA A 308 8.22 -2.13 26.61
CA ALA A 308 7.52 -3.38 26.36
C ALA A 308 8.22 -4.23 25.30
N ILE A 309 8.64 -3.63 24.17
CA ILE A 309 9.37 -4.31 23.10
C ILE A 309 10.72 -4.85 23.61
N LEU A 310 11.47 -4.05 24.38
CA LEU A 310 12.75 -4.47 24.96
C LEU A 310 12.58 -5.63 25.96
N LEU A 311 11.57 -5.57 26.82
CA LEU A 311 11.24 -6.63 27.79
C LEU A 311 10.71 -7.91 27.11
N LEU A 312 9.98 -7.77 26.01
CA LEU A 312 9.51 -8.91 25.19
C LEU A 312 10.63 -9.55 24.37
N ARG A 313 11.65 -8.77 24.01
CA ARG A 313 12.85 -9.24 23.29
C ARG A 313 13.83 -9.93 24.22
N SER A 314 14.04 -9.42 25.43
CA SER A 314 14.95 -10.04 26.42
C SER A 314 14.43 -11.40 26.90
N ARG A 315 13.11 -11.60 26.94
CA ARG A 315 12.48 -12.89 27.30
C ARG A 315 12.49 -13.95 26.18
N ARG A 316 12.98 -13.62 24.98
CA ARG A 316 12.94 -14.49 23.80
C ARG A 316 14.32 -14.85 23.23
N ALA A 317 15.40 -14.56 23.92
CA ALA A 317 16.71 -15.09 23.56
C ALA A 317 16.86 -16.51 24.14
N PRO A 318 16.85 -17.58 23.31
CA PRO A 318 17.32 -18.87 23.78
C PRO A 318 18.84 -18.78 24.03
N SER A 319 19.22 -19.18 25.25
CA SER A 319 20.60 -19.49 25.61
C SER A 319 21.18 -20.51 24.63
N LYS A 320 22.22 -20.11 23.91
CA LYS A 320 23.24 -21.02 23.37
C LYS A 320 24.58 -20.51 23.84
N ALA A 321 24.97 -21.01 25.00
CA ALA A 321 26.36 -21.14 25.38
C ALA A 321 27.02 -22.22 24.52
N ILE A 322 28.36 -22.15 24.45
CA ILE A 322 29.33 -23.07 23.85
C ILE A 322 29.67 -22.73 22.39
N ASP A 323 30.62 -21.80 22.23
CA ASP A 323 31.88 -22.03 21.48
C ASP A 323 32.74 -20.75 21.57
N GLU A 324 33.25 -20.47 22.77
CA GLU A 324 34.38 -19.57 22.99
C GLU A 324 35.66 -20.41 22.85
N GLU A 325 36.42 -20.27 21.76
CA GLU A 325 37.91 -20.44 21.78
C GLU A 325 38.62 -20.32 20.40
N ARG A 326 37.94 -20.06 19.28
CA ARG A 326 38.64 -19.89 17.99
C ARG A 326 38.23 -18.65 17.20
N GLU A 327 38.31 -17.49 17.85
CA GLU A 327 38.28 -16.18 17.18
C GLU A 327 39.55 -15.39 17.50
N SER A 328 40.47 -15.29 16.54
CA SER A 328 41.37 -14.12 16.49
C SER A 328 42.13 -13.92 15.17
N LEU A 329 42.12 -14.89 14.23
CA LEU A 329 42.85 -14.70 12.95
C LEU A 329 42.00 -14.82 11.67
N GLY A 330 40.67 -14.78 11.80
CA GLY A 330 39.74 -14.94 10.66
C GLY A 330 38.77 -13.79 10.43
N LEU A 331 38.87 -12.68 11.17
CA LEU A 331 37.82 -11.63 11.17
C LEU A 331 37.62 -10.97 9.79
N LEU A 332 38.68 -10.71 9.02
CA LEU A 332 38.55 -10.06 7.70
C LEU A 332 38.06 -11.00 6.59
N VAL A 333 38.42 -12.29 6.65
CA VAL A 333 37.96 -13.30 5.69
C VAL A 333 36.50 -13.70 6.00
N GLY A 334 36.14 -13.76 7.29
CA GLY A 334 34.76 -13.92 7.74
C GLY A 334 33.86 -12.77 7.33
N LEU A 335 34.32 -11.52 7.48
CA LEU A 335 33.50 -10.35 7.13
C LEU A 335 33.28 -10.21 5.61
N ALA A 336 34.27 -10.57 4.79
CA ALA A 336 34.10 -10.59 3.33
C ALA A 336 33.20 -11.74 2.87
N ALA A 337 33.27 -12.91 3.51
CA ALA A 337 32.38 -14.03 3.26
C ALA A 337 30.94 -13.73 3.72
N ASP A 338 30.77 -13.04 4.85
CA ASP A 338 29.49 -12.60 5.38
C ASP A 338 28.87 -11.47 4.57
N LEU A 339 29.65 -10.49 4.10
CA LEU A 339 29.15 -9.46 3.18
C LEU A 339 28.76 -10.07 1.82
N ARG A 340 29.55 -10.99 1.29
CA ARG A 340 29.22 -11.71 0.05
C ARG A 340 28.01 -12.63 0.24
N GLY A 341 27.86 -13.22 1.42
CA GLY A 341 26.71 -14.00 1.86
C GLY A 341 25.44 -13.15 2.06
N LEU A 342 25.58 -11.93 2.57
CA LEU A 342 24.52 -10.94 2.75
C LEU A 342 24.06 -10.38 1.41
N LEU A 343 24.99 -10.00 0.53
CA LEU A 343 24.72 -9.57 -0.85
C LEU A 343 24.12 -10.70 -1.70
N GLY A 344 24.61 -11.94 -1.53
CA GLY A 344 24.03 -13.13 -2.13
C GLY A 344 22.61 -13.44 -1.60
N SER A 345 22.37 -13.21 -0.31
CA SER A 345 21.04 -13.38 0.29
C SER A 345 20.08 -12.24 -0.05
N LEU A 346 20.56 -11.02 -0.31
CA LEU A 346 19.73 -9.92 -0.79
C LEU A 346 19.29 -10.15 -2.24
N ARG A 347 20.13 -10.84 -3.03
CA ARG A 347 19.80 -11.21 -4.42
C ARG A 347 18.78 -12.34 -4.53
N ASN A 348 18.61 -13.16 -3.49
CA ASN A 348 17.60 -14.22 -3.41
C ASN A 348 17.26 -14.58 -1.94
N PRO A 349 16.58 -13.70 -1.19
CA PRO A 349 16.33 -13.91 0.25
C PRO A 349 15.42 -15.10 0.53
N LEU A 350 14.65 -15.50 -0.47
CA LEU A 350 13.73 -16.64 -0.40
C LEU A 350 14.39 -17.98 -0.79
N ALA A 351 15.55 -17.99 -1.44
CA ALA A 351 16.16 -19.24 -1.92
C ALA A 351 16.78 -20.10 -0.81
N ARG A 352 17.11 -19.51 0.36
CA ARG A 352 17.72 -20.25 1.48
C ARG A 352 16.74 -21.13 2.26
N GLN A 353 15.43 -20.96 2.08
CA GLN A 353 14.40 -21.73 2.79
C GLN A 353 13.56 -22.65 1.90
N LEU A 354 13.77 -22.63 0.58
CA LEU A 354 12.98 -23.41 -0.38
C LEU A 354 13.77 -24.65 -0.79
N SER A 355 13.53 -25.79 -0.13
CA SER A 355 13.92 -27.11 -0.62
C SER A 355 12.76 -27.75 -1.40
N GLY A 356 13.05 -28.59 -2.39
CA GLY A 356 12.02 -29.37 -3.11
C GLY A 356 11.19 -28.63 -4.18
N LEU A 357 9.92 -29.01 -4.35
CA LEU A 357 8.99 -28.53 -5.39
C LEU A 357 8.82 -26.99 -5.39
N GLN A 358 8.97 -26.35 -4.23
CA GLN A 358 8.89 -24.89 -4.10
C GLN A 358 10.11 -24.18 -4.74
N HIS A 359 11.29 -24.82 -4.74
CA HIS A 359 12.46 -24.32 -5.49
C HIS A 359 12.26 -24.44 -7.00
N ALA A 360 11.65 -25.54 -7.46
CA ALA A 360 11.32 -25.72 -8.87
C ALA A 360 10.33 -24.65 -9.36
N LEU A 361 9.34 -24.29 -8.52
CA LEU A 361 8.35 -23.26 -8.83
C LEU A 361 8.98 -21.86 -8.96
N THR A 362 10.00 -21.53 -8.16
CA THR A 362 10.71 -20.23 -8.26
C THR A 362 11.67 -20.13 -9.46
N ARG A 363 12.17 -21.26 -9.97
CA ARG A 363 13.00 -21.28 -11.20
C ARG A 363 12.19 -21.12 -12.49
N LEU A 364 10.90 -21.47 -12.47
CA LEU A 364 10.02 -21.36 -13.63
C LEU A 364 9.47 -19.93 -13.77
N ARG A 365 10.11 -19.12 -14.64
CA ARG A 365 9.65 -17.77 -15.02
C ARG A 365 8.40 -17.84 -15.91
N ALA A 366 7.51 -16.85 -15.83
CA ALA A 366 6.16 -16.92 -16.39
C ALA A 366 6.02 -16.52 -17.87
N ASP A 367 7.08 -16.02 -18.51
CA ASP A 367 6.96 -15.41 -19.84
C ASP A 367 6.78 -16.44 -20.98
N ASP A 368 7.12 -17.73 -20.78
CA ASP A 368 7.01 -18.78 -21.80
C ASP A 368 5.74 -19.66 -21.59
N PRO A 369 4.89 -19.91 -22.62
CA PRO A 369 3.78 -20.88 -22.53
C PRO A 369 4.19 -22.26 -21.99
N SER A 370 5.38 -22.76 -22.32
CA SER A 370 5.87 -24.07 -21.83
C SER A 370 6.08 -24.09 -20.30
N THR A 371 6.56 -22.97 -19.76
CA THR A 371 6.80 -22.79 -18.33
C THR A 371 5.51 -22.60 -17.52
N ARG A 372 4.43 -22.08 -18.13
CA ARG A 372 3.12 -21.95 -17.47
C ARG A 372 2.49 -23.31 -17.16
N VAL A 373 2.52 -24.24 -18.11
CA VAL A 373 2.02 -25.62 -17.90
C VAL A 373 2.81 -26.33 -16.82
N ARG A 374 4.15 -26.22 -16.84
CA ARG A 374 5.02 -26.78 -15.79
C ARG A 374 4.74 -26.17 -14.42
N ARG A 375 4.50 -24.86 -14.33
CA ARG A 375 4.16 -24.18 -13.08
C ARG A 375 2.80 -24.63 -12.54
N ALA A 376 1.80 -24.78 -13.41
CA ALA A 376 0.48 -25.32 -13.03
C ALA A 376 0.60 -26.76 -12.50
N TYR A 377 1.42 -27.59 -13.15
CA TYR A 377 1.70 -28.95 -12.69
C TYR A 377 2.42 -29.00 -11.33
N VAL A 378 3.44 -28.15 -11.12
CA VAL A 378 4.13 -28.07 -9.81
C VAL A 378 3.18 -27.55 -8.71
N ARG A 379 2.27 -26.63 -9.02
CA ARG A 379 1.22 -26.20 -8.09
C ARG A 379 0.26 -27.33 -7.72
N LEU A 380 -0.20 -28.10 -8.71
CA LEU A 380 -1.01 -29.31 -8.49
C LEU A 380 -0.28 -30.28 -7.56
N LEU A 381 1.02 -30.55 -7.80
CA LEU A 381 1.81 -31.43 -6.94
C LEU A 381 1.95 -30.90 -5.51
N LEU A 382 2.12 -29.59 -5.33
CA LEU A 382 2.17 -28.97 -3.99
C LEU A 382 0.82 -29.06 -3.25
N ASP A 383 -0.29 -28.91 -3.97
CA ASP A 383 -1.62 -29.07 -3.38
C ASP A 383 -1.93 -30.52 -3.01
N LEU A 384 -1.48 -31.49 -3.82
CA LEU A 384 -1.57 -32.92 -3.50
C LEU A 384 -0.66 -33.30 -2.31
N GLU A 385 0.54 -32.72 -2.22
CA GLU A 385 1.45 -32.94 -1.09
C GLU A 385 0.85 -32.41 0.22
N ARG A 386 0.11 -31.29 0.18
CA ARG A 386 -0.69 -30.81 1.32
C ARG A 386 -1.82 -31.77 1.71
N GLY A 387 -2.37 -32.50 0.73
CA GLY A 387 -3.33 -33.59 0.92
C GLY A 387 -2.70 -34.94 1.31
N ALA A 388 -1.40 -34.97 1.64
CA ALA A 388 -0.61 -36.18 1.93
C ALA A 388 -0.50 -37.19 0.76
N VAL A 389 -0.80 -36.75 -0.47
CA VAL A 389 -0.67 -37.56 -1.68
C VAL A 389 0.57 -37.08 -2.45
N ALA A 390 1.69 -37.77 -2.27
CA ALA A 390 2.95 -37.45 -2.96
C ALA A 390 3.12 -38.33 -4.21
N ARG A 391 3.58 -37.73 -5.31
CA ARG A 391 3.97 -38.48 -6.51
C ARG A 391 5.29 -39.24 -6.25
N PRO A 392 5.33 -40.58 -6.43
CA PRO A 392 6.58 -41.32 -6.37
C PRO A 392 7.52 -40.89 -7.49
N PRO A 393 8.85 -40.81 -7.26
CA PRO A 393 9.81 -40.39 -8.27
C PRO A 393 9.88 -41.34 -9.49
N THR A 394 9.38 -42.57 -9.34
CA THR A 394 9.37 -43.61 -10.38
C THR A 394 8.18 -43.50 -11.34
N ARG A 395 7.08 -42.84 -10.97
CA ARG A 395 5.89 -42.72 -11.83
C ARG A 395 6.02 -41.53 -12.75
N THR A 396 5.59 -41.64 -14.00
CA THR A 396 5.51 -40.49 -14.94
C THR A 396 4.32 -39.57 -14.60
N PRO A 397 4.26 -38.34 -15.15
CA PRO A 397 3.13 -37.43 -14.90
C PRO A 397 1.78 -38.04 -15.34
N ASP A 398 1.76 -38.74 -16.47
CA ASP A 398 0.56 -39.35 -17.04
C ASP A 398 0.07 -40.54 -16.19
N GLU A 399 0.99 -41.35 -15.66
CA GLU A 399 0.68 -42.44 -14.72
C GLU A 399 0.13 -41.95 -13.38
N PHE A 400 0.44 -40.71 -12.98
CA PHE A 400 -0.01 -40.14 -11.72
C PHE A 400 -1.29 -39.30 -11.86
N ALA A 401 -1.66 -38.89 -13.08
CA ALA A 401 -2.85 -38.12 -13.38
C ALA A 401 -4.16 -38.71 -12.80
N PRO A 402 -4.46 -40.02 -12.90
CA PRO A 402 -5.70 -40.56 -12.33
C PRO A 402 -5.74 -40.49 -10.79
N THR A 403 -4.60 -40.74 -10.14
CA THR A 403 -4.48 -40.63 -8.67
C THR A 403 -4.63 -39.19 -8.18
N ALA A 404 -4.11 -38.22 -8.96
CA ALA A 404 -4.29 -36.80 -8.70
C ALA A 404 -5.76 -36.34 -8.88
N ALA A 405 -6.46 -36.87 -9.89
CA ALA A 405 -7.86 -36.58 -10.18
C ALA A 405 -8.80 -37.06 -9.06
N GLU A 406 -8.58 -38.29 -8.56
CA GLU A 406 -9.31 -38.82 -7.40
C GLU A 406 -9.07 -37.99 -6.13
N ALA A 407 -7.82 -37.61 -5.85
CA ALA A 407 -7.45 -36.84 -4.67
C ALA A 407 -7.98 -35.39 -4.68
N THR A 408 -8.23 -34.81 -5.86
CA THR A 408 -8.75 -33.45 -6.02
C THR A 408 -10.26 -33.37 -6.22
N GLY A 409 -10.95 -34.51 -6.25
CA GLY A 409 -12.42 -34.57 -6.37
C GLY A 409 -12.94 -34.22 -7.77
N HIS A 410 -12.08 -34.29 -8.79
CA HIS A 410 -12.45 -34.11 -10.20
C HIS A 410 -12.29 -35.45 -10.93
N PRO A 411 -13.29 -36.35 -10.88
CA PRO A 411 -13.28 -37.54 -11.73
C PRO A 411 -13.25 -37.11 -13.21
N GLN A 412 -12.41 -37.76 -13.99
CA GLN A 412 -12.25 -37.49 -15.43
C GLN A 412 -13.53 -37.78 -16.22
#